data_AF-A0A953HL16-F1
#
_entry.id   AF-A0A953HL16-F1
#
_cell.length_a   1.000
_cell.length_b   1.000
_cell.length_c   1.000
_cell.angle_alpha   90.00
_cell.angle_beta   90.00
_cell.angle_gamma   90.00
#
_symmetry.space_group_name_H-M   'P 1'
#
loop_
_entity.id
_entity.type
_entity.pdbx_description
1 polymer ?
#
loop_
_entity_poly.entity_id
_entity_poly.type
_entity_poly.pdbx_seq_one_letter_code
_entity_poly.pdbx_strand_id
1 'polypeptide(L)'
;MSYQAGGVARMQGLAGNAWRRRLALSCAALAVAIAWQPAMAQQPDRWVADETLARATLPAPSAGEVVSASLSCEAQRWSLVLDLGEGANARSGSANMSVGSRRYELDMRANGNLLTARLPREALEPLKNGSRLELAPAATAGEEAAPLVFSLRGSKLAITSAQERCSLRDMSAYQPVTFTPYSSYINLARALRAADIAAFAQATASQPKLDVAMVELNDGRRVLFARLCGSSWYYGLSGCNITGFAPKPAASAEGGEDEQAAETAWQTVYDTENVLLYLDQKSLSHGWPDVVTLPAGTPGTGLVWRWDGWSYALKGELPEEADDFDPQALRQGRD
;
A
#
# COMPACT_ATOMS: atom_id res chain seq x y z
N MET A 1 -55.47 -49.09 -54.20
CA MET A 1 -54.89 -49.80 -53.04
C MET A 1 -55.46 -49.10 -51.80
N SER A 2 -56.44 -49.62 -51.06
CA SER A 2 -56.57 -50.94 -50.38
C SER A 2 -55.83 -50.96 -49.02
N TYR A 3 -56.40 -51.38 -47.88
CA TYR A 3 -57.81 -51.64 -47.51
C TYR A 3 -57.91 -51.91 -45.97
N GLN A 4 -58.89 -51.33 -45.23
CA GLN A 4 -59.40 -51.77 -43.89
C GLN A 4 -58.39 -51.89 -42.71
N ALA A 5 -58.72 -52.13 -41.43
CA ALA A 5 -59.88 -51.88 -40.51
C ALA A 5 -59.28 -51.82 -39.06
N GLY A 6 -59.88 -51.30 -37.97
CA GLY A 6 -61.18 -51.57 -37.34
C GLY A 6 -61.18 -52.93 -36.59
N GLY A 7 -61.40 -53.07 -35.27
CA GLY A 7 -61.64 -52.11 -34.16
C GLY A 7 -62.34 -52.79 -32.95
N VAL A 8 -62.66 -52.04 -31.87
CA VAL A 8 -63.54 -52.46 -30.71
C VAL A 8 -62.85 -53.49 -29.76
N ALA A 9 -63.00 -53.61 -28.42
CA ALA A 9 -64.02 -53.31 -27.39
C ALA A 9 -63.32 -53.05 -25.99
N ARG A 10 -63.90 -52.93 -24.76
CA ARG A 10 -65.24 -52.69 -24.15
C ARG A 10 -65.09 -52.47 -22.61
N MET A 11 -66.08 -51.83 -21.94
CA MET A 11 -66.54 -52.06 -20.52
C MET A 11 -65.61 -51.74 -19.31
N GLN A 12 -66.09 -51.45 -18.07
CA GLN A 12 -67.31 -50.76 -17.55
C GLN A 12 -67.21 -50.52 -16.01
N GLY A 13 -68.07 -49.66 -15.43
CA GLY A 13 -68.21 -49.39 -13.97
C GLY A 13 -68.02 -47.90 -13.62
N LEU A 14 -68.91 -47.10 -13.01
CA LEU A 14 -70.14 -47.26 -12.21
C LEU A 14 -69.94 -47.83 -10.77
N ALA A 15 -70.49 -47.24 -9.69
CA ALA A 15 -71.17 -45.94 -9.52
C ALA A 15 -71.37 -45.53 -8.03
N GLY A 16 -71.54 -44.22 -7.78
CA GLY A 16 -72.33 -43.66 -6.66
C GLY A 16 -71.69 -43.58 -5.25
N ASN A 17 -72.32 -42.95 -4.24
CA ASN A 17 -73.45 -41.99 -4.26
C ASN A 17 -73.60 -41.22 -2.91
N ALA A 18 -74.24 -40.04 -2.92
CA ALA A 18 -74.65 -39.24 -1.73
C ALA A 18 -73.51 -38.69 -0.81
N TRP A 19 -73.72 -37.75 0.12
CA TRP A 19 -74.94 -37.12 0.65
C TRP A 19 -74.81 -35.59 0.90
N ARG A 20 -75.74 -34.95 1.65
CA ARG A 20 -76.02 -33.50 1.56
C ARG A 20 -75.52 -32.61 2.72
N ARG A 21 -75.01 -31.42 2.34
CA ARG A 21 -75.13 -30.08 2.97
C ARG A 21 -75.11 -29.92 4.51
N ARG A 22 -74.19 -29.08 5.00
CA ARG A 22 -74.48 -27.82 5.73
C ARG A 22 -73.26 -26.87 5.71
N LEU A 23 -73.46 -25.61 6.09
CA LEU A 23 -72.48 -24.52 5.92
C LEU A 23 -71.58 -24.32 7.16
N ALA A 24 -70.35 -23.85 6.92
CA ALA A 24 -69.69 -22.84 7.74
C ALA A 24 -68.66 -22.09 6.84
N LEU A 25 -68.46 -20.80 7.07
CA LEU A 25 -67.35 -20.05 6.45
C LEU A 25 -66.13 -20.11 7.37
N SER A 26 -64.94 -20.32 6.79
CA SER A 26 -63.66 -20.02 7.43
C SER A 26 -62.68 -19.48 6.40
N CYS A 27 -62.49 -18.16 6.38
CA CYS A 27 -61.39 -17.53 5.67
C CYS A 27 -60.15 -17.53 6.57
N ALA A 28 -59.12 -18.28 6.21
CA ALA A 28 -57.77 -18.13 6.75
C ALA A 28 -56.78 -18.59 5.67
N ALA A 29 -55.82 -17.74 5.31
CA ALA A 29 -54.81 -18.08 4.32
C ALA A 29 -53.71 -18.95 4.94
N LEU A 30 -53.27 -19.99 4.22
CA LEU A 30 -51.92 -20.54 4.43
C LEU A 30 -50.91 -19.53 3.85
N ALA A 31 -50.65 -18.47 4.59
CA ALA A 31 -49.48 -17.63 4.36
C ALA A 31 -48.24 -18.47 4.65
N VAL A 32 -47.38 -18.64 3.65
CA VAL A 32 -46.16 -19.44 3.75
C VAL A 32 -45.14 -18.70 4.62
N ALA A 33 -45.18 -18.98 5.92
CA ALA A 33 -44.25 -18.46 6.91
C ALA A 33 -42.87 -19.17 6.82
N ILE A 34 -42.21 -19.07 5.66
CA ILE A 34 -40.76 -19.25 5.62
C ILE A 34 -40.19 -18.04 6.37
N ALA A 35 -39.79 -18.26 7.62
CA ALA A 35 -39.12 -17.25 8.41
C ALA A 35 -37.76 -16.96 7.76
N TRP A 36 -37.70 -15.89 6.96
CA TRP A 36 -36.45 -15.23 6.57
C TRP A 36 -35.87 -14.57 7.83
N GLN A 37 -35.40 -15.38 8.76
CA GLN A 37 -34.44 -14.91 9.75
C GLN A 37 -33.23 -14.43 8.94
N PRO A 38 -32.83 -13.14 9.04
CA PRO A 38 -31.54 -12.75 8.49
C PRO A 38 -30.50 -13.62 9.17
N ALA A 39 -29.65 -14.28 8.39
CA ALA A 39 -28.53 -15.02 8.95
C ALA A 39 -27.71 -13.99 9.75
N MET A 40 -27.72 -14.12 11.08
CA MET A 40 -26.89 -13.31 11.98
C MET A 40 -25.45 -13.49 11.52
N ALA A 41 -24.93 -12.47 10.82
CA ALA A 41 -23.64 -12.54 10.16
C ALA A 41 -22.57 -12.64 11.24
N GLN A 42 -22.14 -13.87 11.52
CA GLN A 42 -21.12 -14.14 12.53
C GLN A 42 -19.88 -13.33 12.16
N GLN A 43 -19.55 -12.32 12.97
CA GLN A 43 -18.33 -11.56 12.78
C GLN A 43 -17.16 -12.56 12.80
N PRO A 44 -16.26 -12.51 11.79
CA PRO A 44 -15.30 -13.57 11.61
C PRO A 44 -14.28 -13.58 12.76
N ASP A 45 -14.00 -14.77 13.33
CA ASP A 45 -12.96 -15.00 14.36
C ASP A 45 -11.50 -14.81 13.85
N ARG A 46 -11.35 -14.10 12.73
CA ARG A 46 -10.11 -13.89 11.98
C ARG A 46 -10.20 -12.61 11.16
N TRP A 47 -9.05 -12.05 10.81
CA TRP A 47 -8.97 -10.98 9.83
C TRP A 47 -9.45 -11.46 8.47
N VAL A 48 -10.14 -10.58 7.74
CA VAL A 48 -10.68 -10.84 6.40
C VAL A 48 -10.26 -9.71 5.46
N ALA A 49 -9.68 -10.05 4.31
CA ALA A 49 -9.42 -9.07 3.26
C ALA A 49 -10.74 -8.59 2.66
N ASP A 50 -10.82 -7.32 2.30
CA ASP A 50 -11.79 -6.89 1.30
C ASP A 50 -11.40 -7.48 -0.06
N GLU A 51 -12.40 -7.94 -0.83
CA GLU A 51 -12.13 -8.56 -2.13
C GLU A 51 -11.71 -7.51 -3.18
N THR A 52 -12.15 -6.27 -2.99
CA THR A 52 -12.06 -5.16 -3.96
C THR A 52 -11.14 -4.03 -3.50
N LEU A 53 -11.23 -3.64 -2.22
CA LEU A 53 -10.51 -2.50 -1.66
C LEU A 53 -9.17 -2.92 -1.04
N ALA A 54 -8.27 -1.95 -0.87
CA ALA A 54 -7.03 -2.11 -0.11
C ALA A 54 -7.29 -2.09 1.41
N ARG A 55 -8.09 -3.06 1.90
CA ARG A 55 -8.58 -3.11 3.28
C ARG A 55 -8.56 -4.53 3.84
N ALA A 56 -8.33 -4.61 5.15
CA ALA A 56 -8.57 -5.79 5.97
C ALA A 56 -9.51 -5.43 7.13
N THR A 57 -10.59 -6.18 7.31
CA THR A 57 -11.47 -6.06 8.48
C THR A 57 -10.92 -6.92 9.61
N LEU A 58 -10.86 -6.37 10.82
CA LEU A 58 -10.43 -7.06 12.03
C LEU A 58 -11.58 -7.91 12.60
N PRO A 59 -11.28 -8.99 13.35
CA PRO A 59 -12.29 -9.65 14.18
C PRO A 59 -12.82 -8.70 15.26
N ALA A 60 -13.96 -9.04 15.86
CA ALA A 60 -14.39 -8.40 17.11
C ALA A 60 -13.30 -8.57 18.20
N PRO A 61 -13.09 -7.59 19.09
CA PRO A 61 -12.10 -7.72 20.14
C PRO A 61 -12.58 -8.69 21.24
N SER A 62 -11.64 -9.33 21.93
CA SER A 62 -11.93 -10.19 23.09
C SER A 62 -11.92 -9.44 24.43
N ALA A 63 -11.66 -8.13 24.42
CA ALA A 63 -11.76 -7.21 25.55
C ALA A 63 -11.88 -5.77 25.02
N GLY A 64 -12.60 -4.90 25.75
CA GLY A 64 -13.00 -3.57 25.29
C GLY A 64 -14.16 -3.61 24.27
N GLU A 65 -14.76 -2.46 23.99
CA GLU A 65 -15.93 -2.34 23.10
C GLU A 65 -15.62 -1.51 21.85
N VAL A 66 -15.98 -2.03 20.68
CA VAL A 66 -15.92 -1.36 19.37
C VAL A 66 -16.93 -2.07 18.45
N VAL A 67 -17.64 -1.35 17.58
CA VAL A 67 -18.61 -1.94 16.65
C VAL A 67 -17.92 -2.62 15.47
N SER A 68 -16.89 -1.97 14.92
CA SER A 68 -16.00 -2.58 13.93
C SER A 68 -14.62 -1.95 13.95
N ALA A 69 -13.61 -2.70 13.51
CA ALA A 69 -12.27 -2.20 13.29
C ALA A 69 -11.77 -2.65 11.91
N SER A 70 -11.05 -1.78 11.21
CA SER A 70 -10.45 -2.10 9.91
C SER A 70 -9.08 -1.46 9.75
N LEU A 71 -8.22 -2.13 8.99
CA LEU A 71 -6.92 -1.65 8.58
C LEU A 71 -6.98 -1.38 7.07
N SER A 72 -6.73 -0.15 6.65
CA SER A 72 -6.75 0.28 5.25
C SER A 72 -5.36 0.71 4.78
N CYS A 73 -5.11 0.59 3.47
CA CYS A 73 -3.88 1.04 2.82
C CYS A 73 -4.21 1.95 1.63
N GLU A 74 -3.67 3.17 1.62
CA GLU A 74 -3.90 4.17 0.57
C GLU A 74 -2.64 5.01 0.37
N ALA A 75 -2.25 5.28 -0.89
CA ALA A 75 -1.01 5.97 -1.22
C ALA A 75 0.23 5.35 -0.53
N GLN A 76 0.22 4.02 -0.36
CA GLN A 76 1.18 3.21 0.42
C GLN A 76 1.26 3.48 1.94
N ARG A 77 0.37 4.31 2.47
CA ARG A 77 0.20 4.62 3.91
C ARG A 77 -0.83 3.66 4.52
N TRP A 78 -0.68 3.29 5.79
CA TRP A 78 -1.59 2.38 6.49
C TRP A 78 -2.32 3.06 7.63
N SER A 79 -3.64 2.85 7.73
CA SER A 79 -4.51 3.48 8.74
C SER A 79 -5.42 2.47 9.42
N LEU A 80 -5.42 2.45 10.76
CA LEU A 80 -6.35 1.71 11.62
C LEU A 80 -7.55 2.61 11.87
N VAL A 81 -8.73 2.19 11.43
CA VAL A 81 -10.01 2.86 11.68
C VAL A 81 -10.83 2.00 12.65
N LEU A 82 -11.24 2.60 13.76
CA LEU A 82 -12.14 2.03 14.76
C LEU A 82 -13.47 2.76 14.69
N ASP A 83 -14.57 2.01 14.68
CA ASP A 83 -15.94 2.53 14.76
C ASP A 83 -16.50 2.26 16.15
N LEU A 84 -16.69 3.31 16.95
CA LEU A 84 -17.22 3.21 18.31
C LEU A 84 -18.75 3.01 18.35
N GLY A 85 -19.44 3.05 17.20
CA GLY A 85 -20.90 2.92 17.11
C GLY A 85 -21.64 4.25 17.23
N GLU A 86 -22.93 4.26 16.91
CA GLU A 86 -23.74 5.49 16.94
C GLU A 86 -23.92 6.02 18.37
N GLY A 87 -23.82 7.34 18.54
CA GLY A 87 -23.89 8.00 19.86
C GLY A 87 -22.60 7.98 20.67
N ALA A 88 -21.57 7.23 20.27
CA ALA A 88 -20.27 7.26 20.90
C ALA A 88 -19.49 8.55 20.53
N ASN A 89 -19.02 9.28 21.53
CA ASN A 89 -18.21 10.49 21.34
C ASN A 89 -16.72 10.14 21.29
N ALA A 90 -16.19 9.93 20.09
CA ALA A 90 -14.75 9.72 19.89
C ALA A 90 -13.94 10.94 20.35
N ARG A 91 -12.76 10.70 20.95
CA ARG A 91 -11.82 11.74 21.39
C ARG A 91 -10.45 11.51 20.79
N SER A 92 -9.86 12.52 20.17
CA SER A 92 -8.48 12.46 19.70
C SER A 92 -7.49 12.39 20.88
N GLY A 93 -6.35 11.72 20.68
CA GLY A 93 -5.29 11.57 21.67
C GLY A 93 -4.32 10.44 21.35
N SER A 94 -3.25 10.33 22.13
CA SER A 94 -2.30 9.22 22.01
C SER A 94 -2.94 7.86 22.37
N ALA A 95 -2.51 6.79 21.72
CA ALA A 95 -2.79 5.41 22.10
C ALA A 95 -1.55 4.53 21.97
N ASN A 96 -1.39 3.59 22.90
CA ASN A 96 -0.34 2.58 22.85
C ASN A 96 -0.85 1.33 22.11
N MET A 97 -0.34 1.09 20.91
CA MET A 97 -0.49 -0.17 20.20
C MET A 97 0.65 -1.12 20.58
N SER A 98 0.35 -2.39 20.81
CA SER A 98 1.37 -3.42 21.02
C SER A 98 1.05 -4.74 20.32
N VAL A 99 2.11 -5.43 19.90
CA VAL A 99 2.06 -6.72 19.23
C VAL A 99 3.19 -7.59 19.78
N GLY A 100 2.86 -8.50 20.68
CA GLY A 100 3.84 -9.24 21.48
C GLY A 100 4.67 -8.29 22.36
N SER A 101 5.99 -8.31 22.21
CA SER A 101 6.90 -7.44 22.96
C SER A 101 7.12 -6.05 22.33
N ARG A 102 6.63 -5.81 21.10
CA ARG A 102 6.80 -4.51 20.42
C ARG A 102 5.66 -3.56 20.79
N ARG A 103 5.99 -2.29 20.99
CA ARG A 103 5.06 -1.20 21.31
C ARG A 103 5.26 -0.03 20.35
N TYR A 104 4.19 0.67 20.05
CA TYR A 104 4.11 1.80 19.15
C TYR A 104 3.15 2.84 19.74
N GLU A 105 3.55 4.10 19.75
CA GLU A 105 2.65 5.21 20.06
C GLU A 105 1.92 5.64 18.77
N LEU A 106 0.62 5.86 18.86
CA LEU A 106 -0.26 6.24 17.76
C LEU A 106 -1.01 7.54 18.08
N ASP A 107 -1.02 8.50 17.15
CA ASP A 107 -1.95 9.64 17.20
C ASP A 107 -3.33 9.18 16.71
N MET A 108 -4.28 8.98 17.64
CA MET A 108 -5.67 8.70 17.30
C MET A 108 -6.40 10.03 17.05
N ARG A 109 -7.00 10.18 15.88
CA ARG A 109 -7.81 11.33 15.48
C ARG A 109 -9.29 10.94 15.42
N ALA A 110 -10.14 11.70 16.10
CA ALA A 110 -11.58 11.52 16.10
C ALA A 110 -12.26 12.23 14.92
N ASN A 111 -13.17 11.54 14.24
CA ASN A 111 -14.13 12.14 13.30
C ASN A 111 -15.52 11.52 13.55
N GLY A 112 -16.42 12.28 14.17
CA GLY A 112 -17.72 11.79 14.61
C GLY A 112 -17.58 10.67 15.65
N ASN A 113 -17.97 9.46 15.26
CA ASN A 113 -17.85 8.26 16.09
C ASN A 113 -16.64 7.36 15.72
N LEU A 114 -15.84 7.77 14.72
CA LEU A 114 -14.67 7.05 14.27
C LEU A 114 -13.41 7.56 14.98
N LEU A 115 -12.53 6.64 15.37
CA LEU A 115 -11.14 6.94 15.72
C LEU A 115 -10.22 6.37 14.63
N THR A 116 -9.37 7.20 14.04
CA THR A 116 -8.36 6.74 13.06
C THR A 116 -6.95 7.04 13.54
N ALA A 117 -6.02 6.10 13.40
CA ALA A 117 -4.59 6.36 13.52
C ALA A 117 -3.80 5.79 12.35
N ARG A 118 -2.76 6.51 11.92
CA ARG A 118 -1.76 6.02 10.96
C ARG A 118 -0.83 5.02 11.65
N LEU A 119 -0.58 3.87 11.04
CA LEU A 119 0.36 2.88 11.58
C LEU A 119 1.80 3.16 11.10
N PRO A 120 2.79 2.99 11.98
CA PRO A 120 4.19 2.88 11.55
C PRO A 120 4.41 1.59 10.74
N ARG A 121 5.21 1.67 9.67
CA ARG A 121 5.40 0.56 8.69
C ARG A 121 6.02 -0.68 9.34
N GLU A 122 6.89 -0.48 10.32
CA GLU A 122 7.55 -1.50 11.12
C GLU A 122 6.61 -2.29 12.04
N ALA A 123 5.36 -1.86 12.20
CA ALA A 123 4.31 -2.63 12.86
C ALA A 123 3.64 -3.67 11.92
N LEU A 124 3.75 -3.54 10.60
CA LEU A 124 3.07 -4.43 9.64
C LEU A 124 3.56 -5.88 9.72
N GLU A 125 4.87 -6.13 9.79
CA GLU A 125 5.38 -7.50 9.92
C GLU A 125 5.08 -8.13 11.29
N PRO A 126 5.16 -7.41 12.42
CA PRO A 126 4.56 -7.85 13.68
C PRO A 126 3.07 -8.19 13.56
N LEU A 127 2.25 -7.34 12.94
CA LEU A 127 0.82 -7.61 12.74
C LEU A 127 0.58 -8.86 11.88
N LYS A 128 1.37 -9.09 10.83
CA LYS A 128 1.30 -10.28 9.97
C LYS A 128 1.76 -11.57 10.65
N ASN A 129 2.73 -11.52 11.56
CA ASN A 129 3.40 -12.72 12.10
C ASN A 129 3.18 -12.94 13.61
N GLY A 130 2.52 -12.01 14.32
CA GLY A 130 2.14 -12.13 15.72
C GLY A 130 0.82 -12.86 15.96
N SER A 131 0.45 -13.03 17.23
CA SER A 131 -0.77 -13.73 17.67
C SER A 131 -1.87 -12.81 18.20
N ARG A 132 -1.49 -11.69 18.81
CA ARG A 132 -2.38 -10.74 19.51
C ARG A 132 -1.95 -9.31 19.22
N LEU A 133 -2.93 -8.45 18.99
CA LEU A 133 -2.81 -6.99 18.93
C LEU A 133 -3.55 -6.44 20.15
N GLU A 134 -2.91 -5.54 20.90
CA GLU A 134 -3.51 -4.85 22.03
C GLU A 134 -3.40 -3.34 21.80
N LEU A 135 -4.50 -2.61 21.95
CA LEU A 135 -4.54 -1.15 21.78
C LEU A 135 -5.14 -0.50 23.02
N ALA A 136 -4.34 0.29 23.73
CA ALA A 136 -4.76 1.04 24.91
C ALA A 136 -4.78 2.55 24.57
N PRO A 137 -5.96 3.18 24.46
CA PRO A 137 -6.08 4.63 24.43
C PRO A 137 -5.44 5.26 25.68
N ALA A 138 -4.82 6.44 25.57
CA ALA A 138 -4.27 7.12 26.74
C ALA A 138 -5.39 7.47 27.74
N ALA A 139 -5.17 7.12 29.01
CA ALA A 139 -6.16 7.28 30.07
C ALA A 139 -6.52 8.78 30.29
N THR A 140 -7.74 9.17 29.92
CA THR A 140 -8.20 10.55 30.12
C THR A 140 -8.77 10.73 31.53
N ALA A 141 -8.20 11.64 32.31
CA ALA A 141 -8.76 12.14 33.57
C ALA A 141 -9.03 11.09 34.67
N GLY A 142 -8.23 10.01 34.73
CA GLY A 142 -8.23 9.05 35.85
C GLY A 142 -9.03 7.77 35.65
N GLU A 143 -9.74 7.63 34.52
CA GLU A 143 -10.29 6.34 34.08
C GLU A 143 -9.33 5.69 33.06
N GLU A 144 -8.83 4.50 33.40
CA GLU A 144 -8.00 3.68 32.52
C GLU A 144 -8.92 2.87 31.60
N ALA A 145 -9.03 3.30 30.34
CA ALA A 145 -9.85 2.63 29.34
C ALA A 145 -9.36 1.20 29.11
N ALA A 146 -10.25 0.21 29.22
CA ALA A 146 -9.90 -1.19 29.03
C ALA A 146 -9.31 -1.40 27.61
N PRO A 147 -8.13 -2.05 27.48
CA PRO A 147 -7.45 -2.17 26.19
C PRO A 147 -8.28 -3.02 25.22
N LEU A 148 -8.38 -2.55 23.97
CA LEU A 148 -8.97 -3.29 22.88
C LEU A 148 -8.03 -4.43 22.47
N VAL A 149 -8.51 -5.66 22.54
CA VAL A 149 -7.70 -6.87 22.29
C VAL A 149 -8.16 -7.60 21.05
N PHE A 150 -7.35 -7.62 20.00
CA PHE A 150 -7.67 -8.30 18.74
C PHE A 150 -6.82 -9.56 18.53
N SER A 151 -7.47 -10.63 18.07
CA SER A 151 -6.79 -11.81 17.52
C SER A 151 -6.10 -11.45 16.21
N LEU A 152 -4.84 -11.86 16.01
CA LEU A 152 -4.14 -11.73 14.71
C LEU A 152 -4.33 -12.95 13.79
N ARG A 153 -5.29 -13.84 14.11
CA ARG A 153 -5.60 -14.99 13.25
C ARG A 153 -6.00 -14.49 11.84
N GLY A 154 -5.29 -14.95 10.82
CA GLY A 154 -5.54 -14.58 9.42
C GLY A 154 -4.94 -13.24 8.96
N SER A 155 -4.36 -12.44 9.87
CA SER A 155 -3.82 -11.11 9.55
C SER A 155 -2.81 -11.14 8.40
N LYS A 156 -1.92 -12.15 8.36
CA LYS A 156 -0.92 -12.31 7.30
C LYS A 156 -1.50 -12.27 5.90
N LEU A 157 -2.59 -13.01 5.68
CA LEU A 157 -3.26 -13.07 4.39
C LEU A 157 -3.99 -11.75 4.13
N ALA A 158 -4.78 -11.28 5.09
CA ALA A 158 -5.60 -10.08 4.92
C ALA A 158 -4.75 -8.82 4.64
N ILE A 159 -3.66 -8.63 5.39
CA ILE A 159 -2.72 -7.51 5.20
C ILE A 159 -1.99 -7.66 3.86
N THR A 160 -1.60 -8.86 3.44
CA THR A 160 -0.90 -9.06 2.15
C THR A 160 -1.85 -8.77 0.97
N SER A 161 -3.09 -9.25 1.00
CA SER A 161 -4.07 -8.98 -0.06
C SER A 161 -4.54 -7.52 -0.11
N ALA A 162 -4.55 -6.82 1.03
CA ALA A 162 -4.73 -5.37 1.06
C ALA A 162 -3.48 -4.62 0.54
N GLN A 163 -2.28 -5.12 0.82
CA GLN A 163 -1.00 -4.55 0.32
C GLN A 163 -0.88 -4.67 -1.21
N GLU A 164 -1.36 -5.77 -1.79
CA GLU A 164 -1.44 -6.00 -3.25
C GLU A 164 -2.37 -5.01 -3.97
N ARG A 165 -3.43 -4.55 -3.29
CA ARG A 165 -4.43 -3.61 -3.81
C ARG A 165 -4.10 -2.14 -3.51
N CYS A 166 -3.11 -1.89 -2.65
CA CYS A 166 -2.84 -0.56 -2.13
C CYS A 166 -2.37 0.40 -3.24
N SER A 167 -3.04 1.54 -3.35
CA SER A 167 -2.72 2.55 -4.36
C SER A 167 -1.27 3.02 -4.22
N LEU A 168 -0.60 3.21 -5.37
CA LEU A 168 0.69 3.89 -5.39
C LEU A 168 0.51 5.32 -4.87
N ARG A 169 1.52 5.84 -4.21
CA ARG A 169 1.55 7.25 -3.80
C ARG A 169 1.50 8.14 -5.04
N ASP A 170 0.69 9.20 -5.03
CA ASP A 170 0.75 10.17 -6.13
C ASP A 170 2.11 10.87 -6.14
N MET A 171 2.63 11.02 -7.36
CA MET A 171 3.90 11.67 -7.67
C MET A 171 3.72 12.74 -8.76
N SER A 172 2.48 13.11 -9.11
CA SER A 172 2.16 14.12 -10.14
C SER A 172 2.85 15.47 -9.94
N ALA A 173 3.14 15.83 -8.69
CA ALA A 173 3.86 17.04 -8.30
C ALA A 173 5.39 17.00 -8.59
N TYR A 174 5.95 15.83 -8.92
CA TYR A 174 7.39 15.57 -9.07
C TYR A 174 7.75 15.09 -10.48
N GLN A 175 8.92 15.47 -10.99
CA GLN A 175 9.36 15.07 -12.32
C GLN A 175 10.04 13.68 -12.28
N PRO A 176 9.55 12.65 -13.00
CA PRO A 176 10.17 11.33 -13.02
C PRO A 176 11.48 11.32 -13.81
N VAL A 177 12.54 10.71 -13.25
CA VAL A 177 13.83 10.57 -13.93
C VAL A 177 13.80 9.34 -14.84
N THR A 178 13.64 9.57 -16.15
CA THR A 178 13.45 8.51 -17.15
C THR A 178 14.78 7.94 -17.65
N PHE A 179 15.13 6.75 -17.17
CA PHE A 179 16.32 6.00 -17.57
C PHE A 179 16.14 5.28 -18.92
N THR A 180 17.11 5.41 -19.84
CA THR A 180 17.14 4.75 -21.15
C THR A 180 18.52 4.16 -21.48
N PRO A 181 18.62 2.98 -22.12
CA PRO A 181 19.90 2.45 -22.61
C PRO A 181 20.40 3.18 -23.87
N TYR A 182 19.55 4.00 -24.51
CA TYR A 182 19.83 4.69 -25.78
C TYR A 182 20.30 6.16 -25.59
N SER A 183 20.78 6.50 -24.39
CA SER A 183 21.25 7.86 -24.07
C SER A 183 22.58 8.18 -24.80
N SER A 184 22.74 9.40 -25.29
CA SER A 184 24.04 9.91 -25.78
C SER A 184 25.14 9.83 -24.72
N TYR A 185 24.77 9.94 -23.45
CA TYR A 185 25.68 9.86 -22.30
C TYR A 185 26.00 8.41 -21.87
N ILE A 186 25.56 7.37 -22.59
CA ILE A 186 25.76 5.95 -22.22
C ILE A 186 27.24 5.56 -22.07
N ASN A 187 28.13 6.11 -22.90
CA ASN A 187 29.56 5.83 -22.84
C ASN A 187 30.25 6.54 -21.67
N LEU A 188 29.82 7.77 -21.33
CA LEU A 188 30.26 8.48 -20.13
C LEU A 188 29.85 7.70 -18.86
N ALA A 189 28.59 7.29 -18.77
CA ALA A 189 28.12 6.47 -17.66
C ALA A 189 28.89 5.12 -17.56
N ARG A 190 29.22 4.49 -18.69
CA ARG A 190 30.02 3.26 -18.71
C ARG A 190 31.44 3.47 -18.20
N ALA A 191 32.06 4.61 -18.49
CA ALA A 191 33.37 4.97 -17.95
C ALA A 191 33.31 5.24 -16.43
N LEU A 192 32.32 6.03 -15.98
CA LEU A 192 32.15 6.37 -14.57
C LEU A 192 31.74 5.17 -13.70
N ARG A 193 31.00 4.20 -14.26
CA ARG A 193 30.64 2.92 -13.59
C ARG A 193 31.63 1.78 -13.86
N ALA A 194 32.81 2.02 -14.47
CA ALA A 194 33.67 0.94 -14.96
C ALA A 194 34.11 -0.06 -13.88
N ALA A 195 34.41 0.42 -12.67
CA ALA A 195 34.75 -0.43 -11.53
C ALA A 195 33.59 -1.33 -11.09
N ASP A 196 32.38 -0.77 -10.97
CA ASP A 196 31.18 -1.50 -10.53
C ASP A 196 30.73 -2.53 -11.58
N ILE A 197 30.86 -2.20 -12.87
CA ILE A 197 30.62 -3.12 -13.98
C ILE A 197 31.59 -4.31 -13.92
N ALA A 198 32.87 -4.07 -13.63
CA ALA A 198 33.86 -5.12 -13.46
C ALA A 198 33.58 -5.99 -12.21
N ALA A 199 33.24 -5.38 -11.07
CA ALA A 199 32.90 -6.09 -9.84
C ALA A 199 31.62 -6.94 -9.99
N PHE A 200 30.58 -6.41 -10.64
CA PHE A 200 29.37 -7.15 -10.96
C PHE A 200 29.69 -8.34 -11.89
N ALA A 201 30.48 -8.13 -12.94
CA ALA A 201 30.83 -9.19 -13.88
C ALA A 201 31.67 -10.30 -13.24
N GLN A 202 32.58 -9.95 -12.32
CA GLN A 202 33.34 -10.93 -11.53
C GLN A 202 32.45 -11.73 -10.57
N ALA A 203 31.44 -11.09 -9.95
CA ALA A 203 30.56 -11.73 -8.98
C ALA A 203 29.41 -12.56 -9.60
N THR A 204 29.01 -12.27 -10.85
CA THR A 204 27.82 -12.86 -11.50
C THR A 204 28.11 -13.61 -12.80
N ALA A 205 29.36 -13.61 -13.27
CA ALA A 205 29.78 -14.08 -14.59
C ALA A 205 29.00 -13.47 -15.78
N SER A 206 28.31 -12.34 -15.56
CA SER A 206 27.37 -11.72 -16.50
C SER A 206 27.62 -10.21 -16.61
N GLN A 207 27.33 -9.59 -17.75
CA GLN A 207 27.37 -8.12 -17.87
C GLN A 207 26.07 -7.49 -17.33
N PRO A 208 26.14 -6.39 -16.57
CA PRO A 208 24.95 -5.69 -16.10
C PRO A 208 24.31 -4.89 -17.25
N LYS A 209 22.99 -4.76 -17.23
CA LYS A 209 22.28 -3.77 -18.05
C LYS A 209 22.55 -2.39 -17.47
N LEU A 210 23.03 -1.47 -18.32
CA LEU A 210 23.21 -0.06 -17.98
C LEU A 210 22.12 0.77 -18.69
N ASP A 211 21.28 1.44 -17.90
CA ASP A 211 20.39 2.51 -18.38
C ASP A 211 20.84 3.86 -17.79
N VAL A 212 20.57 4.96 -18.49
CA VAL A 212 21.07 6.29 -18.13
C VAL A 212 19.97 7.34 -18.26
N ALA A 213 19.95 8.30 -17.33
CA ALA A 213 19.23 9.55 -17.45
C ALA A 213 20.20 10.72 -17.23
N MET A 214 20.11 11.77 -18.05
CA MET A 214 20.75 13.05 -17.77
C MET A 214 19.69 14.03 -17.32
N VAL A 215 19.98 14.75 -16.23
CA VAL A 215 19.19 15.86 -15.72
C VAL A 215 20.02 17.11 -15.90
N GLU A 216 19.64 17.98 -16.83
CA GLU A 216 20.29 19.28 -17.05
C GLU A 216 19.46 20.37 -16.37
N LEU A 217 20.13 21.27 -15.68
CA LEU A 217 19.56 22.30 -14.82
C LEU A 217 20.10 23.68 -15.21
N ASN A 218 19.53 24.73 -14.62
CA ASN A 218 19.99 26.10 -14.83
C ASN A 218 21.46 26.28 -14.38
N ASP A 219 22.12 27.27 -15.00
CA ASP A 219 23.51 27.66 -14.73
C ASP A 219 24.55 26.56 -15.02
N GLY A 220 24.24 25.65 -15.96
CA GLY A 220 25.15 24.58 -16.39
C GLY A 220 25.28 23.41 -15.39
N ARG A 221 24.52 23.43 -14.30
CA ARG A 221 24.39 22.31 -13.38
C ARG A 221 23.78 21.11 -14.10
N ARG A 222 24.30 19.91 -13.84
CA ARG A 222 23.78 18.66 -14.42
C ARG A 222 24.09 17.45 -13.54
N VAL A 223 23.17 16.49 -13.50
CA VAL A 223 23.34 15.19 -12.85
C VAL A 223 23.13 14.08 -13.87
N LEU A 224 24.14 13.23 -14.03
CA LEU A 224 24.06 11.98 -14.78
C LEU A 224 23.68 10.85 -13.83
N PHE A 225 22.46 10.33 -13.91
CA PHE A 225 22.07 9.13 -13.17
C PHE A 225 22.31 7.88 -14.04
N ALA A 226 23.09 6.94 -13.50
CA ALA A 226 23.44 5.68 -14.13
C ALA A 226 22.87 4.51 -13.31
N ARG A 227 21.94 3.75 -13.91
CA ARG A 227 21.30 2.58 -13.31
C ARG A 227 21.94 1.30 -13.84
N LEU A 228 22.56 0.53 -12.96
CA LEU A 228 23.03 -0.83 -13.25
C LEU A 228 22.01 -1.84 -12.73
N CYS A 229 21.60 -2.78 -13.58
CA CYS A 229 20.65 -3.85 -13.24
C CYS A 229 21.17 -5.22 -13.70
N GLY A 230 20.81 -6.29 -12.99
CA GLY A 230 20.99 -7.64 -13.53
C GLY A 230 20.97 -8.80 -12.53
N SER A 231 21.01 -8.54 -11.21
CA SER A 231 20.97 -9.60 -10.21
C SER A 231 20.38 -9.10 -8.89
N SER A 232 19.28 -9.70 -8.44
CA SER A 232 18.64 -9.42 -7.14
C SER A 232 19.36 -10.05 -5.95
N TRP A 233 20.37 -10.90 -6.21
CA TRP A 233 21.32 -11.33 -5.19
C TRP A 233 22.43 -10.28 -4.98
N TYR A 234 22.80 -9.53 -6.03
CA TYR A 234 23.90 -8.54 -5.97
C TYR A 234 23.43 -7.13 -5.59
N TYR A 235 22.26 -6.68 -6.10
CA TYR A 235 21.70 -5.33 -5.87
C TYR A 235 20.33 -5.37 -5.14
N GLY A 236 20.15 -6.30 -4.21
CA GLY A 236 18.93 -6.43 -3.41
C GLY A 236 17.64 -6.69 -4.20
N LEU A 237 16.49 -6.45 -3.57
CA LEU A 237 15.17 -6.91 -4.06
C LEU A 237 14.78 -6.43 -5.47
N SER A 238 15.27 -5.28 -5.92
CA SER A 238 15.04 -4.74 -7.27
C SER A 238 15.98 -5.31 -8.34
N GLY A 239 17.12 -5.87 -7.92
CA GLY A 239 18.20 -6.24 -8.81
C GLY A 239 18.87 -5.07 -9.53
N CYS A 240 18.73 -3.83 -9.01
CA CYS A 240 19.29 -2.60 -9.57
C CYS A 240 19.86 -1.63 -8.52
N ASN A 241 21.05 -1.10 -8.82
CA ASN A 241 21.65 0.07 -8.16
C ASN A 241 21.51 1.32 -9.06
N ILE A 242 21.39 2.51 -8.45
CA ILE A 242 21.35 3.81 -9.13
C ILE A 242 22.37 4.74 -8.48
N THR A 243 23.36 5.18 -9.26
CA THR A 243 24.38 6.15 -8.83
C THR A 243 24.26 7.43 -9.67
N GLY A 244 24.25 8.59 -9.02
CA GLY A 244 24.23 9.90 -9.66
C GLY A 244 25.60 10.58 -9.62
N PHE A 245 25.99 11.19 -10.73
CA PHE A 245 27.25 11.90 -10.89
C PHE A 245 27.03 13.36 -11.28
N ALA A 246 27.82 14.28 -10.72
CA ALA A 246 27.82 15.68 -11.14
C ALA A 246 29.25 16.15 -11.47
N PRO A 247 29.40 17.23 -12.26
CA PRO A 247 30.65 17.99 -12.36
C PRO A 247 31.20 18.41 -11.00
N LYS A 248 32.51 18.26 -10.78
CA LYS A 248 33.19 19.02 -9.72
C LYS A 248 33.13 20.53 -10.00
N PRO A 249 33.04 21.38 -8.97
CA PRO A 249 33.24 22.82 -9.12
C PRO A 249 34.63 23.12 -9.68
N ALA A 250 34.74 24.09 -10.59
CA ALA A 250 36.05 24.48 -11.19
C ALA A 250 37.07 24.94 -10.12
N ALA A 251 36.60 25.52 -9.02
CA ALA A 251 37.42 25.93 -7.88
C ALA A 251 38.03 24.75 -7.07
N SER A 252 37.69 23.49 -7.40
CA SER A 252 38.29 22.29 -6.80
C SER A 252 39.52 21.76 -7.55
N ALA A 253 39.97 22.46 -8.60
CA ALA A 253 41.20 22.15 -9.34
C ALA A 253 42.39 22.96 -8.79
N GLU A 254 42.88 22.60 -7.60
CA GLU A 254 44.12 23.19 -7.07
C GLU A 254 45.35 22.67 -7.84
N GLY A 255 45.99 23.56 -8.59
CA GLY A 255 47.38 23.40 -9.06
C GLY A 255 47.60 22.51 -10.28
N GLY A 256 47.32 23.04 -11.48
CA GLY A 256 47.80 22.45 -12.75
C GLY A 256 47.82 23.50 -13.87
N GLU A 257 49.00 23.77 -14.45
CA GLU A 257 49.19 24.73 -15.55
C GLU A 257 48.92 24.09 -16.93
N ASP A 258 47.75 23.45 -17.10
CA ASP A 258 47.31 22.84 -18.35
C ASP A 258 45.93 23.41 -18.77
N GLU A 259 45.92 24.56 -19.45
CA GLU A 259 44.70 25.17 -20.01
C GLU A 259 44.09 24.40 -21.22
N GLN A 260 44.61 23.21 -21.55
CA GLN A 260 44.06 22.34 -22.58
C GLN A 260 43.36 21.14 -21.96
N ALA A 261 42.03 21.11 -22.11
CA ALA A 261 41.15 20.07 -21.58
C ALA A 261 41.21 19.91 -20.05
N ALA A 262 40.64 20.90 -19.35
CA ALA A 262 39.97 20.64 -18.07
C ALA A 262 38.78 19.70 -18.32
N GLU A 263 39.07 18.39 -18.47
CA GLU A 263 38.04 17.35 -18.44
C GLU A 263 37.21 17.57 -17.19
N THR A 264 35.89 17.71 -17.36
CA THR A 264 34.99 18.02 -16.25
C THR A 264 34.97 16.83 -15.31
N ALA A 265 35.84 16.83 -14.30
CA ALA A 265 36.03 15.71 -13.39
C ALA A 265 34.71 15.43 -12.66
N TRP A 266 34.04 14.35 -13.05
CA TRP A 266 32.78 13.94 -12.44
C TRP A 266 33.04 13.33 -11.07
N GLN A 267 32.10 13.49 -10.16
CA GLN A 267 32.10 12.83 -8.86
C GLN A 267 30.75 12.20 -8.56
N THR A 268 30.76 11.10 -7.81
CA THR A 268 29.55 10.53 -7.23
C THR A 268 28.94 11.53 -6.26
N VAL A 269 27.67 11.88 -6.49
CA VAL A 269 26.89 12.79 -5.64
C VAL A 269 25.64 12.12 -5.08
N TYR A 270 25.37 10.87 -5.48
CA TYR A 270 24.20 10.10 -5.07
C TYR A 270 24.48 8.62 -5.29
N ASP A 271 24.08 7.75 -4.36
CA ASP A 271 24.11 6.31 -4.58
C ASP A 271 23.01 5.61 -3.78
N THR A 272 22.31 4.66 -4.39
CA THR A 272 21.17 3.99 -3.78
C THR A 272 20.82 2.68 -4.50
N GLU A 273 19.93 1.90 -3.91
CA GLU A 273 19.36 0.69 -4.52
C GLU A 273 17.83 0.68 -4.32
N ASN A 274 17.13 -0.12 -5.13
CA ASN A 274 15.73 -0.46 -4.87
C ASN A 274 14.73 0.72 -4.91
N VAL A 275 14.91 1.70 -5.82
CA VAL A 275 14.02 2.86 -5.94
C VAL A 275 13.59 3.22 -7.37
N LEU A 276 12.43 3.87 -7.47
CA LEU A 276 12.03 4.79 -8.54
C LEU A 276 12.49 6.21 -8.14
N LEU A 277 13.03 6.98 -9.08
CA LEU A 277 13.68 8.28 -8.81
C LEU A 277 12.95 9.43 -9.53
N TYR A 278 12.74 10.51 -8.79
CA TYR A 278 12.02 11.72 -9.17
C TYR A 278 12.79 12.97 -8.70
N LEU A 279 12.39 14.15 -9.20
CA LEU A 279 12.92 15.46 -8.78
C LEU A 279 11.79 16.36 -8.30
N ASP A 280 11.99 17.05 -7.18
CA ASP A 280 11.20 18.21 -6.81
C ASP A 280 11.84 19.49 -7.36
N GLN A 281 11.34 19.96 -8.52
CA GLN A 281 11.79 21.19 -9.17
C GLN A 281 11.38 22.47 -8.40
N LYS A 282 10.57 22.38 -7.34
CA LYS A 282 10.16 23.52 -6.48
C LYS A 282 11.11 23.66 -5.28
N SER A 283 11.61 22.54 -4.75
CA SER A 283 12.53 22.52 -3.60
C SER A 283 14.00 22.62 -4.06
N LEU A 284 14.53 23.84 -4.15
CA LEU A 284 15.91 24.09 -4.59
C LEU A 284 16.86 24.32 -3.38
N SER A 285 17.84 23.43 -3.20
CA SER A 285 18.94 23.57 -2.24
C SER A 285 20.23 23.89 -2.98
N HIS A 286 20.86 25.04 -2.70
CA HIS A 286 22.02 25.55 -3.45
C HIS A 286 21.82 25.55 -4.99
N GLY A 287 20.58 25.71 -5.46
CA GLY A 287 20.22 25.68 -6.89
C GLY A 287 20.12 24.28 -7.51
N TRP A 288 20.12 23.21 -6.72
CA TRP A 288 19.82 21.84 -7.14
C TRP A 288 18.44 21.42 -6.61
N PRO A 289 17.59 20.74 -7.41
CA PRO A 289 16.30 20.22 -6.95
C PRO A 289 16.50 19.05 -5.98
N ASP A 290 15.63 18.92 -4.97
CA ASP A 290 15.63 17.72 -4.12
C ASP A 290 15.36 16.46 -4.96
N VAL A 291 16.15 15.41 -4.76
CA VAL A 291 15.92 14.09 -5.32
C VAL A 291 14.93 13.35 -4.43
N VAL A 292 13.86 12.84 -5.03
CA VAL A 292 12.79 12.13 -4.33
C VAL A 292 12.73 10.70 -4.82
N THR A 293 12.62 9.74 -3.90
CA THR A 293 12.60 8.31 -4.24
C THR A 293 11.44 7.57 -3.63
N LEU A 294 10.77 6.71 -4.41
CA LEU A 294 9.85 5.69 -3.90
C LEU A 294 10.48 4.29 -3.99
N PRO A 295 10.24 3.36 -3.04
CA PRO A 295 10.75 2.00 -3.15
C PRO A 295 10.23 1.27 -4.40
N ALA A 296 11.12 0.57 -5.09
CA ALA A 296 10.79 -0.24 -6.26
C ALA A 296 10.30 -1.64 -5.84
N GLY A 297 9.24 -2.13 -6.49
CA GLY A 297 8.73 -3.50 -6.32
C GLY A 297 8.02 -3.81 -5.00
N THR A 298 8.04 -2.91 -4.00
CA THR A 298 7.27 -3.06 -2.75
C THR A 298 6.71 -1.72 -2.27
N PRO A 299 5.48 -1.66 -1.72
CA PRO A 299 4.97 -0.44 -1.08
C PRO A 299 5.82 -0.01 0.13
N GLY A 300 6.12 1.29 0.25
CA GLY A 300 6.88 1.83 1.38
C GLY A 300 7.10 3.34 1.32
N THR A 301 7.67 3.90 2.39
CA THR A 301 7.88 5.34 2.47
C THR A 301 8.77 5.87 1.35
N GLY A 302 8.36 6.97 0.73
CA GLY A 302 9.26 7.78 -0.07
C GLY A 302 10.31 8.49 0.79
N LEU A 303 11.46 8.79 0.22
CA LEU A 303 12.56 9.52 0.87
C LEU A 303 12.91 10.79 0.10
N VAL A 304 13.39 11.81 0.80
CA VAL A 304 13.89 13.08 0.25
C VAL A 304 15.38 13.16 0.46
N TRP A 305 16.11 13.42 -0.61
CA TRP A 305 17.57 13.60 -0.62
C TRP A 305 17.86 15.02 -1.10
N ARG A 306 18.50 15.81 -0.24
CA ARG A 306 18.74 17.25 -0.45
C ARG A 306 20.21 17.51 -0.70
N TRP A 307 20.50 18.41 -1.64
CA TRP A 307 21.87 18.85 -1.88
C TRP A 307 22.43 19.60 -0.66
N ASP A 308 23.53 19.13 -0.11
CA ASP A 308 24.17 19.67 1.12
C ASP A 308 25.26 20.72 0.86
N GLY A 309 25.66 20.87 -0.40
CA GLY A 309 26.81 21.66 -0.85
C GLY A 309 27.72 20.87 -1.80
N TRP A 310 27.81 19.55 -1.61
CA TRP A 310 28.71 18.64 -2.33
C TRP A 310 28.00 17.42 -2.94
N SER A 311 26.97 16.90 -2.27
CA SER A 311 26.21 15.72 -2.70
C SER A 311 24.75 15.75 -2.18
N TYR A 312 23.97 14.75 -2.56
CA TYR A 312 22.60 14.55 -2.09
C TYR A 312 22.58 13.73 -0.79
N ALA A 313 22.44 14.41 0.35
CA ALA A 313 22.29 13.80 1.66
C ALA A 313 20.83 13.43 1.96
N LEU A 314 20.58 12.30 2.62
CA LEU A 314 19.24 11.91 3.06
C LEU A 314 18.70 12.93 4.07
N LYS A 315 17.61 13.63 3.70
CA LYS A 315 16.99 14.67 4.52
C LYS A 315 15.88 14.14 5.42
N GLY A 316 15.21 13.06 5.02
CA GLY A 316 14.14 12.41 5.77
C GLY A 316 13.15 11.66 4.88
N GLU A 317 12.00 11.32 5.44
CA GLU A 317 10.85 10.80 4.69
C GLU A 317 10.21 11.88 3.81
N LEU A 318 9.59 11.46 2.71
CA LEU A 318 8.82 12.32 1.79
C LEU A 318 7.56 12.82 2.51
N PRO A 319 7.49 14.12 2.89
CA PRO A 319 6.41 14.65 3.73
C PRO A 319 5.05 14.34 3.11
N GLU A 320 4.10 13.99 3.96
CA GLU A 320 2.75 13.70 3.51
C GLU A 320 2.06 14.98 3.03
N GLU A 321 1.37 14.89 1.90
CA GLU A 321 0.46 15.93 1.45
C GLU A 321 -0.63 16.13 2.53
N ALA A 322 -1.05 17.38 2.72
CA ALA A 322 -1.84 17.81 3.87
C ALA A 322 -3.17 17.03 3.99
N ASP A 323 -3.64 16.90 5.24
CA ASP A 323 -4.72 16.00 5.65
C ASP A 323 -6.11 16.34 5.07
N ASP A 324 -6.35 15.94 3.81
CA ASP A 324 -7.69 15.65 3.26
C ASP A 324 -8.01 14.14 3.36
N PHE A 325 -7.49 13.46 4.40
CA PHE A 325 -7.86 12.08 4.70
C PHE A 325 -9.28 12.04 5.27
N ASP A 326 -10.26 11.74 4.43
CA ASP A 326 -11.65 11.53 4.85
C ASP A 326 -11.93 10.05 5.19
N PRO A 327 -12.17 9.68 6.46
CA PRO A 327 -12.59 8.33 6.83
C PRO A 327 -14.01 7.98 6.37
N GLN A 328 -14.82 8.94 5.88
CA GLN A 328 -16.12 8.65 5.26
C GLN A 328 -16.01 8.20 3.80
N ALA A 329 -15.08 8.75 3.00
CA ALA A 329 -14.75 8.25 1.67
C ALA A 329 -14.39 6.76 1.70
N LEU A 330 -13.67 6.31 2.74
CA LEU A 330 -13.39 4.89 2.98
C LEU A 330 -14.67 4.04 3.15
N ARG A 331 -15.78 4.60 3.64
CA ARG A 331 -17.08 3.90 3.75
C ARG A 331 -17.88 3.90 2.45
N GLN A 332 -17.73 4.93 1.60
CA GLN A 332 -18.57 5.14 0.41
C GLN A 332 -18.27 4.19 -0.77
N GLY A 333 -17.13 3.49 -0.77
CA GLY A 333 -16.82 2.44 -1.76
C GLY A 333 -17.61 1.13 -1.56
N ARG A 334 -18.93 1.21 -1.30
CA ARG A 334 -19.79 0.06 -0.94
C ARG A 334 -21.18 0.07 -1.59
N ASP A 335 -21.45 1.05 -2.46
CA ASP A 335 -22.70 1.22 -3.22
C ASP A 335 -22.52 0.80 -4.70
#